data_AF-A0A6L3V3P5-F1
#
_entry.id   AF-A0A6L3V3P5-F1
#
_cell.length_a   1.000
_cell.length_b   1.000
_cell.length_c   1.000
_cell.angle_alpha   90.00
_cell.angle_beta   90.00
_cell.angle_gamma   90.00
#
_symmetry.space_group_name_H-M   'P 1'
#
loop_
_entity.id
_entity.type
_entity.pdbx_description
1 polymer ?
#
loop_
_entity_poly.entity_id
_entity_poly.type
_entity_poly.pdbx_seq_one_letter_code
_entity_poly.pdbx_strand_id
1 'polypeptide(L)' 'MALYGEEFDLIQDTLVKFSNSEDENIRGIAILCYGDLARIYGNIDKNLVLPIVSKGLKDKSSFVKGHSNSALDDIKFFVK' A
#
# COMPACT_ATOMS: atom_id res chain seq x y z
N MET A 1 -1.12 19.63 14.24
CA MET A 1 -0.29 19.00 13.18
C MET A 1 0.23 17.61 13.59
N ALA A 2 0.42 17.31 14.88
CA ALA A 2 0.84 15.97 15.35
C ALA A 2 -0.24 14.86 15.21
N LEU A 3 -1.53 15.21 15.31
CA LEU A 3 -2.64 14.24 15.24
C LEU A 3 -2.70 13.44 13.93
N TYR A 4 -2.39 14.06 12.79
CA TYR A 4 -2.43 13.38 11.49
C TYR A 4 -1.23 12.46 11.26
N GLY A 5 -0.08 12.72 11.91
CA GLY A 5 1.11 11.89 11.75
C GLY A 5 0.97 10.55 12.47
N GLU A 6 0.52 10.56 13.73
CA GLU A 6 0.30 9.33 14.50
C GLU A 6 -0.79 8.44 13.89
N GLU A 7 -1.86 9.05 13.35
CA GLU A 7 -2.92 8.31 12.65
C GLU A 7 -2.41 7.71 11.33
N PHE A 8 -1.61 8.47 10.57
CA PHE A 8 -1.03 8.00 9.31
C PHE A 8 -0.09 6.80 9.51
N ASP A 9 0.79 6.87 10.51
CA ASP A 9 1.72 5.78 10.83
C ASP A 9 0.96 4.53 11.28
N LEU A 10 -0.08 4.69 12.11
CA LEU A 10 -0.94 3.58 12.55
C LEU A 10 -1.66 2.91 11.38
N ILE A 11 -2.15 3.69 10.40
CA ILE A 11 -2.79 3.14 9.21
C ILE A 11 -1.77 2.35 8.39
N GLN A 12 -0.58 2.89 8.12
CA GLN A 12 0.45 2.18 7.38
C GLN A 12 0.84 0.85 8.06
N ASP A 13 1.07 0.85 9.37
CA ASP A 13 1.39 -0.36 10.13
C ASP A 13 0.30 -1.43 10.03
N THR A 14 -0.96 -0.99 10.02
CA THR A 14 -2.11 -1.89 9.85
C THR A 14 -2.15 -2.48 8.44
N LEU A 15 -1.91 -1.66 7.42
CA LEU A 15 -1.83 -2.14 6.03
C LEU A 15 -0.68 -3.12 5.82
N VAL A 16 0.47 -2.93 6.51
CA VAL A 16 1.60 -3.88 6.44
C VAL A 16 1.19 -5.26 6.94
N LYS A 17 0.43 -5.33 8.04
CA LYS A 17 -0.10 -6.59 8.57
C LYS A 17 -1.03 -7.27 7.56
N PHE A 18 -2.00 -6.54 7.02
CA PHE A 18 -2.97 -7.11 6.07
C PHE A 18 -2.36 -7.45 4.71
N SER A 19 -1.31 -6.75 4.29
CA SER A 19 -0.55 -7.07 3.07
C SER A 19 0.17 -8.42 3.14
N ASN A 20 0.22 -9.06 4.31
CA ASN A 20 0.76 -10.41 4.50
C ASN A 20 -0.32 -11.47 4.78
N SER A 21 -1.61 -11.12 4.69
CA SER A 21 -2.71 -12.08 4.83
C SER A 21 -2.59 -13.21 3.81
N GLU A 22 -2.99 -14.42 4.19
CA GLU A 22 -3.10 -15.56 3.26
C GLU A 22 -4.26 -15.36 2.27
N ASP A 23 -5.34 -14.73 2.71
CA ASP A 23 -6.47 -14.34 1.85
C ASP A 23 -6.03 -13.30 0.83
N GLU A 24 -6.11 -13.66 -0.45
CA GLU A 24 -5.71 -12.82 -1.57
C GLU A 24 -6.54 -11.53 -1.69
N ASN A 25 -7.79 -11.54 -1.26
CA ASN A 25 -8.65 -10.36 -1.30
C ASN A 25 -8.20 -9.37 -0.22
N ILE A 26 -7.97 -9.85 1.01
CA ILE A 26 -7.47 -9.00 2.11
C ILE A 26 -6.12 -8.40 1.74
N ARG A 27 -5.18 -9.23 1.28
CA ARG A 27 -3.85 -8.78 0.88
C ARG A 27 -3.89 -7.80 -0.30
N GLY A 28 -4.69 -8.10 -1.32
CA GLY A 28 -4.83 -7.26 -2.50
C GLY A 28 -5.42 -5.88 -2.18
N ILE A 29 -6.47 -5.84 -1.36
CA ILE A 29 -7.08 -4.58 -0.90
C ILE A 29 -6.11 -3.79 -0.02
N ALA A 30 -5.38 -4.44 0.89
CA ALA A 30 -4.38 -3.76 1.71
C ALA A 30 -3.29 -3.09 0.87
N ILE A 31 -2.83 -3.77 -0.19
CA ILE A 31 -1.86 -3.20 -1.13
C ILE A 31 -2.46 -2.03 -1.91
N LEU A 32 -3.71 -2.13 -2.36
CA LEU A 32 -4.42 -1.04 -3.03
C LEU A 32 -4.47 0.23 -2.16
N CYS A 33 -4.76 0.07 -0.87
CA CYS A 33 -4.87 1.20 0.06
C CYS A 33 -3.58 2.00 0.19
N TYR A 34 -2.39 1.48 -0.13
CA TYR A 34 -1.19 2.30 -0.21
C TYR A 34 -1.28 3.36 -1.32
N GLY A 35 -1.93 3.03 -2.45
CA GLY A 35 -2.22 4.01 -3.50
C GLY A 35 -3.20 5.08 -3.02
N ASP A 36 -4.21 4.68 -2.23
CA ASP A 36 -5.15 5.64 -1.62
C ASP A 36 -4.43 6.57 -0.62
N LEU A 37 -3.54 6.04 0.21
CA LEU A 37 -2.70 6.85 1.11
C LEU A 37 -1.83 7.83 0.32
N ALA A 38 -1.17 7.36 -0.73
CA ALA A 38 -0.38 8.19 -1.62
C ALA A 38 -1.23 9.33 -2.21
N ARG A 39 -2.45 9.04 -2.66
CA ARG A 39 -3.36 10.02 -3.26
C ARG A 39 -3.90 11.04 -2.27
N ILE A 40 -4.28 10.61 -1.06
CA ILE A 40 -4.90 11.46 -0.04
C ILE A 40 -3.86 12.33 0.66
N TYR A 41 -2.73 11.75 1.06
CA TYR A 41 -1.74 12.41 1.90
C TYR A 41 -0.55 12.96 1.10
N GLY A 42 -0.37 12.54 -0.17
CA GLY A 42 0.80 12.91 -0.98
C GLY A 42 2.13 12.41 -0.41
N ASN A 43 2.08 11.49 0.55
CA ASN A 43 3.22 10.98 1.30
C ASN A 43 3.03 9.49 1.59
N ILE A 44 4.16 8.76 1.67
CA ILE A 44 4.22 7.36 2.09
C ILE A 44 5.64 6.98 2.50
N ASP A 45 5.80 6.08 3.45
CA ASP A 45 7.13 5.47 3.68
C ASP A 45 7.48 4.53 2.51
N LYS A 46 8.19 5.07 1.52
CA LYS A 46 8.63 4.33 0.33
C LYS A 46 9.55 3.15 0.68
N ASN A 47 10.35 3.24 1.75
CA ASN A 47 11.26 2.15 2.13
C ASN A 47 10.49 0.94 2.67
N LEU A 48 9.37 1.19 3.37
CA LEU A 48 8.49 0.15 3.87
C LEU A 48 7.56 -0.41 2.79
N VAL A 49 6.95 0.48 1.99
CA VAL A 49 5.84 0.11 1.09
C VAL A 49 6.31 -0.45 -0.24
N LEU A 50 7.36 0.11 -0.87
CA LEU A 50 7.78 -0.34 -2.20
C LEU A 50 8.19 -1.83 -2.26
N PRO A 51 8.88 -2.40 -1.25
CA PRO A 51 9.14 -3.84 -1.22
C PRO A 51 7.86 -4.69 -1.19
N ILE A 52 6.83 -4.25 -0.46
CA ILE A 52 5.54 -4.94 -0.35
C ILE A 52 4.81 -4.91 -1.70
N VAL A 53 4.72 -3.73 -2.31
CA VAL A 53 4.11 -3.56 -3.65
C VAL A 53 4.87 -4.38 -4.70
N SER A 54 6.21 -4.37 -4.65
CA SER A 54 7.05 -5.15 -5.58
C SER A 54 6.83 -6.66 -5.43
N LYS A 55 6.65 -7.15 -4.19
CA LYS A 55 6.27 -8.54 -3.92
C LYS A 55 4.87 -8.84 -4.50
N GLY A 56 3.92 -7.93 -4.32
CA GLY A 56 2.56 -8.04 -4.87
C GLY A 56 2.50 -8.09 -6.40
N LEU A 57 3.38 -7.38 -7.10
CA LEU A 57 3.52 -7.46 -8.56
C LEU A 57 3.95 -8.85 -9.06
N LYS A 58 4.54 -9.66 -8.19
CA LYS A 58 4.97 -11.04 -8.46
C LYS A 58 4.05 -12.08 -7.82
N ASP A 59 2.91 -11.66 -7.25
CA ASP A 59 1.98 -12.57 -6.58
C ASP A 59 1.36 -13.58 -7.58
N LYS A 60 1.00 -14.76 -7.08
CA LYS A 60 0.33 -15.79 -7.88
C LYS A 60 -1.07 -15.32 -8.29
N SER A 61 -1.75 -14.59 -7.39
CA SER A 61 -3.06 -14.03 -7.61
C SER A 61 -3.05 -12.90 -8.65
N SER A 62 -3.88 -13.01 -9.69
CA SER A 62 -4.10 -11.92 -10.64
C SER A 62 -4.72 -10.69 -9.99
N PHE A 63 -5.57 -10.89 -8.97
CA PHE A 63 -6.20 -9.83 -8.20
C PHE A 63 -5.16 -8.98 -7.47
N VAL A 64 -4.26 -9.65 -6.72
CA VAL A 64 -3.18 -8.95 -6.01
C VAL A 64 -2.24 -8.24 -6.98
N LYS A 65 -1.88 -8.87 -8.11
CA LYS A 65 -1.05 -8.22 -9.14
C LYS A 65 -1.70 -6.97 -9.71
N GLY A 66 -3.00 -7.02 -10.01
CA GLY A 66 -3.75 -5.87 -10.52
C GLY A 66 -3.69 -4.69 -9.55
N HIS A 67 -4.03 -4.94 -8.28
CA HIS A 67 -3.98 -3.90 -7.25
C HIS A 67 -2.58 -3.39 -6.96
N SER A 68 -1.56 -4.25 -7.05
CA SER A 68 -0.16 -3.83 -6.90
C SER A 68 0.29 -2.90 -8.01
N ASN A 69 -0.18 -3.10 -9.25
CA ASN A 69 0.08 -2.17 -10.35
C ASN A 69 -0.58 -0.82 -10.09
N SER A 70 -1.88 -0.82 -9.74
CA SER A 70 -2.61 0.42 -9.41
C SER A 70 -1.94 1.20 -8.29
N ALA A 71 -1.60 0.54 -7.19
CA ALA A 71 -0.93 1.19 -6.06
C ALA A 71 0.44 1.75 -6.45
N LEU A 72 1.22 1.04 -7.27
CA LEU A 72 2.51 1.54 -7.74
C LEU A 72 2.36 2.80 -8.60
N ASP A 73 1.37 2.82 -9.50
CA ASP A 73 1.10 3.97 -10.35
C ASP A 73 0.69 5.19 -9.53
N ASP A 74 -0.19 5.00 -8.52
CA ASP A 74 -0.57 6.06 -7.58
C ASP A 74 0.63 6.59 -6.79
N ILE A 75 1.45 5.69 -6.22
CA ILE A 75 2.63 6.09 -5.43
C ILE A 75 3.59 6.91 -6.30
N LYS A 76 3.85 6.49 -7.54
CA LYS A 76 4.72 7.22 -8.47
C LYS A 76 4.15 8.58 -8.86
N PHE A 77 2.83 8.69 -8.98
CA PHE A 77 2.18 9.91 -9.43
C PHE A 77 2.03 10.94 -8.30
N PHE A 78 1.63 10.50 -7.10
CA PHE A 78 1.26 11.41 -6.01
C PHE A 78 2.38 11.65 -4.98
N VAL A 79 3.33 10.73 -4.81
CA VAL A 79 4.38 10.86 -3.79
C VAL A 79 5.69 11.34 -4.39
N LYS A 80 6.10 12.56 -4.00
CA LYS A 80 7.36 13.18 -4.44
C LYS A 80 8.61 12.47 -3.91
#